data_AF-A0A4V0I944-F1
#
_entry.id   AF-A0A4V0I944-F1
#
_cell.length_a   1.000
_cell.length_b   1.000
_cell.length_c   1.000
_cell.angle_alpha   90.00
_cell.angle_beta   90.00
_cell.angle_gamma   90.00
#
_symmetry.space_group_name_H-M   'P 1'
#
loop_
_entity.id
_entity.type
_entity.pdbx_description
1 polymer ?
#
loop_
_entity_poly.entity_id
_entity_poly.type
_entity_poly.pdbx_seq_one_letter_code
_entity_poly.pdbx_strand_id
1 'polypeptide(L)'
;MRSGLLALASSLLAATQGAAQAPPAFPLPPVLPLTAAVPECPAPVVPACDPPPPRVWGSVDYLLWWVKGTPLPPLVTLGDPNVGFPLLNTAGALGQPGTRLIYGGTPANFGGFSGLRVTAGGWLDSGRTVGLEGSAFLLQSRTTAFAAASDAAGNPALYLPAINALAGDERALLISDPLRGFNGSVSVGSDLQLWGGEASGVFRVLQRNRLSVLALVGFRYADLEEQLTLINTTNDLLFPSTTTLTDRFGTRNQFYGGQLGGRVSWAGDRFSVDVSAKVALGSTHQSVNVQGATTQFGPGALTPGTFPGGFFTQPTNIGRSTTDTLSVIPSVDLKVGYQITPRLRGTVGYDFLYWSNVVRPGDQIDRNINLTQSPVLAPAGGGTLVGPAVPVRQFNNSSFWAHGVSFGLDFRY
;
A
#
# COMPACT_ATOMS: atom_id res chain seq x y z
N MET A 1 -50.74 22.56 -41.99
CA MET A 1 -51.04 22.79 -40.56
C MET A 1 -49.83 23.54 -39.99
N ARG A 2 -49.67 24.83 -40.32
CA ARG A 2 -49.99 26.04 -39.50
C ARG A 2 -49.25 26.00 -38.16
N SER A 3 -48.15 26.70 -37.88
CA SER A 3 -47.72 28.11 -38.10
C SER A 3 -48.57 29.17 -37.40
N GLY A 4 -47.97 29.85 -36.40
CA GLY A 4 -48.12 31.28 -36.11
C GLY A 4 -49.15 31.72 -35.07
N LEU A 5 -48.74 32.61 -34.15
CA LEU A 5 -49.40 33.88 -33.72
C LEU A 5 -48.68 34.41 -32.46
N LEU A 6 -47.85 35.47 -32.45
CA LEU A 6 -48.01 36.92 -32.73
C LEU A 6 -48.95 37.69 -31.75
N ALA A 7 -48.29 38.50 -30.90
CA ALA A 7 -48.44 39.95 -30.69
C ALA A 7 -49.67 40.57 -29.97
N LEU A 8 -49.38 41.82 -29.51
CA LEU A 8 -50.25 42.97 -29.11
C LEU A 8 -50.31 43.21 -27.59
N ALA A 9 -50.31 44.43 -27.05
CA ALA A 9 -50.15 45.82 -27.53
C ALA A 9 -50.02 46.71 -26.26
N SER A 10 -49.08 47.65 -26.21
CA SER A 10 -49.26 49.10 -26.39
C SER A 10 -50.43 49.77 -25.63
N SER A 11 -50.06 50.46 -24.54
CA SER A 11 -50.29 51.91 -24.26
C SER A 11 -51.67 52.48 -23.85
N LEU A 12 -51.55 53.53 -23.00
CA LEU A 12 -52.37 54.76 -22.86
C LEU A 12 -53.59 54.80 -21.87
N LEU A 13 -53.51 55.66 -20.84
CA LEU A 13 -54.40 56.82 -20.52
C LEU A 13 -54.17 57.31 -19.05
N ALA A 14 -53.73 58.55 -18.84
CA ALA A 14 -54.54 59.72 -18.38
C ALA A 14 -54.38 59.96 -16.86
N ALA A 15 -54.41 61.16 -16.27
CA ALA A 15 -54.88 62.47 -16.71
C ALA A 15 -54.30 63.58 -15.80
N THR A 16 -54.06 64.76 -16.41
CA THR A 16 -54.42 66.11 -15.92
C THR A 16 -54.05 66.59 -14.52
N GLN A 17 -53.36 67.73 -14.44
CA GLN A 17 -54.00 69.04 -14.20
C GLN A 17 -52.99 70.18 -14.47
N GLY A 18 -53.48 71.25 -15.09
CA GLY A 18 -52.73 72.47 -15.38
C GLY A 18 -53.30 73.67 -14.63
N ALA A 19 -52.45 74.69 -14.43
CA ALA A 19 -52.72 76.12 -14.19
C ALA A 19 -51.42 76.73 -13.64
N ALA A 20 -50.99 77.97 -13.86
CA ALA A 20 -51.32 79.05 -14.79
C ALA A 20 -50.11 80.02 -14.75
N GLN A 21 -49.91 80.73 -15.85
CA GLN A 21 -48.91 81.75 -16.21
C GLN A 21 -48.22 82.64 -15.14
N ALA A 22 -46.96 83.00 -15.44
CA ALA A 22 -46.44 84.38 -15.38
C ALA A 22 -45.28 84.56 -16.39
N PRO A 23 -45.11 85.73 -17.06
CA PRO A 23 -44.11 85.95 -18.11
C PRO A 23 -42.69 86.20 -17.55
N PRO A 24 -41.61 85.80 -18.25
CA PRO A 24 -40.26 86.05 -17.74
C PRO A 24 -39.81 87.49 -17.99
N ALA A 25 -39.32 88.14 -16.93
CA ALA A 25 -38.54 89.37 -17.00
C ALA A 25 -37.05 89.02 -17.11
N PHE A 26 -36.34 89.59 -18.09
CA PHE A 26 -34.87 89.65 -18.10
C PHE A 26 -34.45 90.98 -17.46
N PRO A 27 -33.56 90.97 -16.44
CA PRO A 27 -32.23 91.53 -16.69
C PRO A 27 -31.04 91.00 -15.82
N LEU A 28 -29.85 91.07 -16.44
CA LEU A 28 -28.46 91.30 -15.96
C LEU A 28 -27.83 90.38 -14.88
N PRO A 29 -26.61 89.82 -15.13
CA PRO A 29 -25.73 89.41 -14.05
C PRO A 29 -24.63 90.46 -13.76
N PRO A 30 -24.46 90.87 -12.49
CA PRO A 30 -23.15 91.24 -12.00
C PRO A 30 -22.72 90.42 -10.76
N VAL A 31 -21.47 89.95 -10.86
CA VAL A 31 -20.41 89.73 -9.87
C VAL A 31 -20.75 89.04 -8.53
N LEU A 32 -20.09 87.90 -8.29
CA LEU A 32 -19.91 87.28 -6.98
C LEU A 32 -18.43 86.85 -6.76
N PRO A 33 -18.00 86.71 -5.49
CA PRO A 33 -16.68 87.11 -5.01
C PRO A 33 -15.61 86.01 -5.00
N LEU A 34 -14.37 86.47 -4.86
CA LEU A 34 -13.15 85.69 -4.67
C LEU A 34 -13.10 85.05 -3.28
N THR A 35 -13.26 83.73 -3.18
CA THR A 35 -12.79 82.91 -2.04
C THR A 35 -12.23 81.57 -2.55
N ALA A 36 -11.08 81.21 -1.99
CA ALA A 36 -10.17 80.19 -2.47
C ALA A 36 -10.58 78.75 -2.09
N ALA A 37 -10.28 77.79 -2.98
CA ALA A 37 -10.01 76.40 -2.62
C ALA A 37 -8.80 75.93 -3.44
N VAL A 38 -7.70 75.63 -2.74
CA VAL A 38 -6.50 75.00 -3.30
C VAL A 38 -6.86 73.56 -3.68
N PRO A 39 -6.59 73.07 -4.90
CA PRO A 39 -6.81 71.66 -5.21
C PRO A 39 -5.76 70.82 -4.49
N GLU A 40 -6.21 69.97 -3.57
CA GLU A 40 -5.37 68.94 -2.96
C GLU A 40 -4.85 68.00 -4.06
N CYS A 41 -3.54 67.79 -4.07
CA CYS A 41 -2.86 66.81 -4.91
C CYS A 41 -3.31 65.40 -4.48
N PRO A 42 -3.78 64.52 -5.37
CA PRO A 42 -4.16 63.17 -4.96
C PRO A 42 -2.91 62.42 -4.47
N ALA A 43 -2.99 61.87 -3.27
CA ALA A 43 -1.93 61.07 -2.67
C ALA A 43 -1.51 59.92 -3.61
N PRO A 44 -0.21 59.59 -3.72
CA PRO A 44 0.23 58.48 -4.54
C PRO A 44 -0.39 57.19 -4.01
N VAL A 45 -1.13 56.49 -4.88
CA VAL A 45 -1.62 55.14 -4.62
C VAL A 45 -0.38 54.26 -4.44
N VAL A 46 -0.04 53.96 -3.19
CA VAL A 46 0.98 52.97 -2.85
C VAL A 46 0.48 51.65 -3.43
N PRO A 47 1.20 50.98 -4.36
CA PRO A 47 0.82 49.64 -4.74
C PRO A 47 0.78 48.81 -3.47
N ALA A 48 -0.38 48.21 -3.18
CA ALA A 48 -0.52 47.29 -2.06
C ALA A 48 0.64 46.30 -2.13
N CYS A 49 1.49 46.29 -1.10
CA CYS A 49 2.59 45.35 -1.01
C CYS A 49 2.01 43.97 -1.26
N ASP A 50 2.39 43.34 -2.37
CA ASP A 50 2.08 41.93 -2.58
C ASP A 50 2.50 41.20 -1.31
N PRO A 51 1.61 40.38 -0.71
CA PRO A 51 1.96 39.67 0.51
C PRO A 51 3.28 38.93 0.28
N PRO A 52 4.21 38.96 1.25
CA PRO A 52 5.51 38.34 1.07
C PRO A 52 5.30 36.89 0.65
N PRO A 53 5.97 36.41 -0.41
CA PRO A 53 5.74 35.07 -0.90
C PRO A 53 5.97 34.03 0.21
N PRO A 54 5.21 32.92 0.19
CA PRO A 54 5.12 32.01 1.33
C PRO A 54 6.48 31.43 1.72
N ARG A 55 6.73 31.35 3.03
CA ARG A 55 7.96 30.84 3.64
C ARG A 55 7.81 29.42 4.15
N VAL A 56 6.61 29.03 4.51
CA VAL A 56 6.28 27.71 5.05
C VAL A 56 5.26 27.06 4.14
N TRP A 57 5.40 25.76 3.93
CA TRP A 57 4.42 24.97 3.21
C TRP A 57 4.09 23.69 3.97
N GLY A 58 2.87 23.22 3.75
CA GLY A 58 2.40 21.96 4.30
C GLY A 58 1.41 21.30 3.35
N SER A 59 1.45 19.97 3.26
CA SER A 59 0.48 19.22 2.49
C SER A 59 0.01 17.98 3.24
N VAL A 60 -1.24 17.63 2.99
CA VAL A 60 -1.84 16.37 3.42
C VAL A 60 -2.42 15.70 2.19
N ASP A 61 -1.97 14.48 1.89
CA ASP A 61 -2.43 13.68 0.76
C ASP A 61 -3.10 12.40 1.27
N TYR A 62 -4.33 12.13 0.80
CA TYR A 62 -4.91 10.79 0.82
C TYR A 62 -4.26 9.95 -0.26
N LEU A 63 -3.83 8.75 0.08
CA LEU A 63 -3.17 7.80 -0.82
C LEU A 63 -4.12 6.65 -1.14
N LEU A 64 -4.20 6.28 -2.42
CA LEU A 64 -4.80 5.03 -2.87
C LEU A 64 -3.77 4.28 -3.72
N TRP A 65 -3.08 3.33 -3.10
CA TRP A 65 -1.93 2.64 -3.69
C TRP A 65 -2.19 1.15 -3.91
N TRP A 66 -1.56 0.59 -4.93
CA TRP A 66 -1.44 -0.84 -5.18
C TRP A 66 0.01 -1.25 -4.97
N VAL A 67 0.20 -2.43 -4.41
CA VAL A 67 1.53 -2.96 -4.09
C VAL A 67 1.77 -4.25 -4.85
N LYS A 68 3.04 -4.60 -5.05
CA LYS A 68 3.44 -5.87 -5.64
C LYS A 68 2.90 -7.03 -4.80
N GLY A 69 2.13 -7.93 -5.42
CA GLY A 69 1.57 -9.09 -4.73
C GLY A 69 2.64 -10.01 -4.13
N THR A 70 2.34 -10.67 -3.01
CA THR A 70 3.28 -11.55 -2.30
C THR A 70 3.42 -12.85 -3.08
N PRO A 71 4.64 -13.26 -3.50
CA PRO A 71 4.82 -14.54 -4.17
C PRO A 71 4.40 -15.64 -3.22
N LEU A 72 3.54 -16.56 -3.69
CA LEU A 72 3.12 -17.72 -2.93
C LEU A 72 3.42 -18.96 -3.75
N PRO A 73 4.15 -19.94 -3.21
CA PRO A 73 4.27 -21.22 -3.88
C PRO A 73 2.93 -21.97 -3.81
N PRO A 74 2.76 -23.12 -4.48
CA PRO A 74 1.54 -23.93 -4.34
C PRO A 74 1.32 -24.36 -2.89
N LEU A 75 0.17 -24.02 -2.29
CA LEU A 75 -0.11 -24.25 -0.86
C LEU A 75 -1.26 -25.19 -0.59
N VAL A 76 -2.35 -25.14 -1.37
CA VAL A 76 -3.54 -25.96 -1.11
C VAL A 76 -4.09 -26.53 -2.40
N THR A 77 -4.37 -27.83 -2.39
CA THR A 77 -4.90 -28.58 -3.53
C THR A 77 -6.15 -29.34 -3.16
N LEU A 78 -6.98 -29.59 -4.18
CA LEU A 78 -7.92 -30.71 -4.20
C LEU A 78 -7.22 -31.90 -4.84
N GLY A 79 -7.63 -33.10 -4.47
CA GLY A 79 -7.13 -34.34 -5.06
C GLY A 79 -8.22 -35.41 -5.18
N ASP A 80 -7.99 -36.40 -6.04
CA ASP A 80 -8.84 -37.58 -6.12
C ASP A 80 -8.44 -38.57 -4.99
N PRO A 81 -9.30 -38.84 -4.00
CA PRO A 81 -8.97 -39.76 -2.90
C PRO A 81 -8.78 -41.21 -3.37
N ASN A 82 -9.17 -41.58 -4.60
CA ASN A 82 -9.02 -42.96 -5.11
C ASN A 82 -7.56 -43.35 -5.42
N VAL A 83 -6.64 -42.39 -5.57
CA VAL A 83 -5.28 -42.64 -6.08
C VAL A 83 -4.17 -42.62 -5.01
N GLY A 84 -4.49 -42.84 -3.73
CA GLY A 84 -3.60 -42.52 -2.59
C GLY A 84 -3.20 -43.61 -1.58
N PHE A 85 -1.98 -43.56 -1.01
CA PHE A 85 -1.44 -44.40 0.10
C PHE A 85 -0.45 -43.58 1.00
N PRO A 86 -0.01 -44.02 2.21
CA PRO A 86 -0.20 -43.28 3.48
C PRO A 86 0.72 -42.06 3.79
N LEU A 87 0.22 -41.21 4.72
CA LEU A 87 0.71 -39.93 5.30
C LEU A 87 1.14 -38.82 4.32
N LEU A 88 2.03 -39.12 3.38
CA LEU A 88 2.33 -38.25 2.24
C LEU A 88 1.74 -38.90 1.00
N ASN A 89 0.52 -38.47 0.69
CA ASN A 89 -0.35 -39.04 -0.30
C ASN A 89 0.07 -38.62 -1.73
N THR A 90 -0.12 -39.48 -2.71
CA THR A 90 -0.14 -39.11 -4.14
C THR A 90 -1.39 -38.30 -4.49
N ALA A 91 -2.51 -38.52 -3.80
CA ALA A 91 -3.69 -37.66 -3.92
C ALA A 91 -3.34 -36.23 -3.47
N GLY A 92 -3.68 -35.24 -4.29
CA GLY A 92 -3.37 -33.83 -4.05
C GLY A 92 -1.92 -33.44 -4.41
N ALA A 93 -1.06 -34.39 -4.79
CA ALA A 93 0.27 -34.06 -5.27
C ALA A 93 0.19 -33.36 -6.64
N LEU A 94 1.00 -32.31 -6.83
CA LEU A 94 1.00 -31.57 -8.10
C LEU A 94 1.41 -32.46 -9.27
N GLY A 95 0.73 -32.29 -10.41
CA GLY A 95 0.97 -33.09 -11.61
C GLY A 95 0.27 -34.45 -11.64
N GLN A 96 -0.40 -34.87 -10.56
CA GLN A 96 -1.22 -36.09 -10.57
C GLN A 96 -2.59 -35.86 -11.21
N PRO A 97 -3.18 -36.87 -11.89
CA PRO A 97 -4.55 -36.79 -12.38
C PRO A 97 -5.55 -36.47 -11.26
N GLY A 98 -6.50 -35.58 -11.53
CA GLY A 98 -7.50 -35.16 -10.54
C GLY A 98 -7.00 -34.15 -9.49
N THR A 99 -5.70 -33.84 -9.44
CA THR A 99 -5.19 -32.77 -8.58
C THR A 99 -5.50 -31.39 -9.16
N ARG A 100 -6.09 -30.51 -8.36
CA ARG A 100 -6.33 -29.10 -8.71
C ARG A 100 -5.77 -28.17 -7.65
N LEU A 101 -4.87 -27.28 -8.04
CA LEU A 101 -4.40 -26.19 -7.18
C LEU A 101 -5.54 -25.20 -6.94
N ILE A 102 -5.88 -24.97 -5.67
CA ILE A 102 -6.94 -24.02 -5.27
C ILE A 102 -6.41 -22.79 -4.56
N TYR A 103 -5.19 -22.84 -4.00
CA TYR A 103 -4.51 -21.68 -3.44
C TYR A 103 -2.99 -21.79 -3.50
N GLY A 104 -2.33 -20.65 -3.71
CA GLY A 104 -0.90 -20.59 -3.99
C GLY A 104 -0.55 -20.82 -5.47
N GLY A 105 0.72 -20.71 -5.82
CA GLY A 105 1.24 -20.82 -7.20
C GLY A 105 1.10 -19.54 -8.04
N THR A 106 0.31 -18.57 -7.55
CA THR A 106 0.24 -17.21 -8.08
C THR A 106 0.40 -16.21 -6.93
N PRO A 107 0.93 -15.00 -7.17
CA PRO A 107 1.07 -14.00 -6.12
C PRO A 107 -0.26 -13.60 -5.47
N ALA A 108 -0.27 -13.46 -4.14
CA ALA A 108 -1.42 -12.92 -3.40
C ALA A 108 -1.62 -11.44 -3.72
N ASN A 109 -2.85 -11.08 -4.11
CA ASN A 109 -3.22 -9.71 -4.44
C ASN A 109 -4.00 -9.06 -3.29
N PHE A 110 -3.48 -7.94 -2.78
CA PHE A 110 -4.04 -7.20 -1.66
C PHE A 110 -5.01 -6.09 -2.09
N GLY A 111 -5.26 -5.89 -3.38
CA GLY A 111 -6.06 -4.79 -3.89
C GLY A 111 -5.47 -3.41 -3.57
N GLY A 112 -6.33 -2.39 -3.51
CA GLY A 112 -5.94 -1.02 -3.15
C GLY A 112 -5.76 -0.82 -1.64
N PHE A 113 -4.76 -0.02 -1.28
CA PHE A 113 -4.43 0.44 0.06
C PHE A 113 -4.80 1.90 0.20
N SER A 114 -5.64 2.21 1.18
CA SER A 114 -5.82 3.57 1.66
C SER A 114 -4.64 3.97 2.55
N GLY A 115 -4.20 5.22 2.45
CA GLY A 115 -3.14 5.76 3.28
C GLY A 115 -3.19 7.27 3.42
N LEU A 116 -2.25 7.80 4.19
CA LEU A 116 -2.06 9.23 4.39
C LEU A 116 -0.59 9.57 4.18
N ARG A 117 -0.32 10.70 3.52
CA ARG A 117 0.99 11.33 3.48
C ARG A 117 0.88 12.74 4.02
N VAL A 118 1.81 13.11 4.90
CA VAL A 118 1.93 14.47 5.42
C VAL A 118 3.31 14.99 5.07
N THR A 119 3.36 16.22 4.56
CA THR A 119 4.61 16.91 4.25
C THR A 119 4.59 18.29 4.88
N ALA A 120 5.69 18.73 5.46
CA ALA A 120 5.86 20.08 5.99
C ALA A 120 7.27 20.57 5.69
N GLY A 121 7.42 21.83 5.33
CA GLY A 121 8.71 22.41 5.05
C GLY A 121 8.72 23.92 5.13
N GLY A 122 9.93 24.49 5.12
CA GLY A 122 10.13 25.92 5.20
C GLY A 122 11.48 26.37 4.69
N TRP A 123 11.55 27.61 4.20
CA TRP A 123 12.79 28.28 3.83
C TRP A 123 13.52 28.79 5.08
N LEU A 124 14.83 28.56 5.14
CA LEU A 124 15.68 28.98 6.25
C LEU A 124 16.25 30.39 6.04
N ASP A 125 16.40 30.82 4.80
CA ASP A 125 16.95 32.13 4.43
C ASP A 125 15.89 33.06 3.83
N SER A 126 16.15 34.37 3.91
CA SER A 126 15.30 35.39 3.29
C SER A 126 15.27 35.29 1.75
N GLY A 127 16.35 34.80 1.15
CA GLY A 127 16.47 34.57 -0.29
C GLY A 127 15.70 33.34 -0.79
N ARG A 128 15.21 32.48 0.12
CA ARG A 128 14.52 31.21 -0.19
C ARG A 128 15.38 30.31 -1.09
N THR A 129 16.67 30.26 -0.80
CA THR A 129 17.64 29.44 -1.51
C THR A 129 17.86 28.09 -0.83
N VAL A 130 17.71 28.03 0.49
CA VAL A 130 17.93 26.85 1.32
C VAL A 130 16.73 26.65 2.24
N GLY A 131 16.21 25.43 2.29
CA GLY A 131 15.06 25.05 3.12
C GLY A 131 15.19 23.64 3.67
N LEU A 132 14.25 23.28 4.54
CA LEU A 132 14.07 21.93 5.06
C LEU A 132 12.66 21.43 4.76
N GLU A 133 12.52 20.15 4.47
CA GLU A 133 11.25 19.47 4.24
C GLU A 133 11.26 18.10 4.91
N GLY A 134 10.23 17.80 5.69
CA GLY A 134 9.94 16.46 6.21
C GLY A 134 8.69 15.91 5.54
N SER A 135 8.71 14.63 5.18
CA SER A 135 7.54 13.92 4.65
C SER A 135 7.43 12.54 5.30
N ALA A 136 6.21 12.09 5.59
CA ALA A 136 5.96 10.74 6.06
C ALA A 136 4.68 10.20 5.43
N PHE A 137 4.65 8.91 5.15
CA PHE A 137 3.48 8.22 4.66
C PHE A 137 3.22 6.94 5.45
N LEU A 138 1.95 6.57 5.56
CA LEU A 138 1.49 5.33 6.15
C LEU A 138 0.37 4.77 5.28
N LEU A 139 0.52 3.53 4.84
CA LEU A 139 -0.58 2.76 4.28
C LEU A 139 -1.27 1.96 5.40
N GLN A 140 -2.56 1.72 5.24
CA GLN A 140 -3.28 0.78 6.09
C GLN A 140 -2.63 -0.61 6.06
N SER A 141 -2.76 -1.36 7.15
CA SER A 141 -2.46 -2.80 7.10
C SER A 141 -3.57 -3.51 6.34
N ARG A 142 -3.21 -4.45 5.44
CA ARG A 142 -4.20 -5.33 4.80
C ARG A 142 -3.83 -6.79 4.98
N THR A 143 -4.87 -7.58 5.19
CA THR A 143 -4.82 -9.04 5.18
C THR A 143 -5.58 -9.57 3.97
N THR A 144 -4.98 -10.55 3.29
CA THR A 144 -5.70 -11.41 2.34
C THR A 144 -5.81 -12.79 2.97
N ALA A 145 -6.99 -13.39 2.89
CA ALA A 145 -7.26 -14.68 3.49
C ALA A 145 -7.88 -15.63 2.48
N PHE A 146 -7.47 -16.88 2.56
CA PHE A 146 -8.08 -18.02 1.91
C PHE A 146 -8.49 -19.03 2.97
N ALA A 147 -9.66 -19.64 2.80
CA ALA A 147 -10.10 -20.73 3.65
C ALA A 147 -10.82 -21.78 2.81
N ALA A 148 -10.56 -23.05 3.12
CA ALA A 148 -11.29 -24.19 2.60
C ALA A 148 -11.53 -25.18 3.73
N ALA A 149 -12.69 -25.83 3.71
CA ALA A 149 -13.05 -26.86 4.67
C ALA A 149 -13.83 -27.96 3.97
N SER A 150 -13.72 -29.17 4.49
CA SER A 150 -14.61 -30.26 4.12
C SER A 150 -15.90 -30.24 4.95
N ASP A 151 -16.91 -30.95 4.46
CA ASP A 151 -18.05 -31.37 5.25
C ASP A 151 -17.66 -32.41 6.31
N ALA A 152 -18.63 -32.84 7.10
CA ALA A 152 -18.42 -33.83 8.16
C ALA A 152 -17.92 -35.19 7.63
N ALA A 153 -18.24 -35.52 6.37
CA ALA A 153 -17.83 -36.76 5.72
C ALA A 153 -16.48 -36.66 5.01
N GLY A 154 -15.82 -35.50 5.02
CA GLY A 154 -14.51 -35.29 4.39
C GLY A 154 -14.55 -34.76 2.96
N ASN A 155 -15.70 -34.34 2.43
CA ASN A 155 -15.81 -33.76 1.09
C ASN A 155 -15.77 -32.22 1.11
N PRO A 156 -15.01 -31.54 0.23
CA PRO A 156 -14.08 -32.13 -0.73
C PRO A 156 -12.77 -32.60 -0.06
N ALA A 157 -12.03 -33.46 -0.74
CA ALA A 157 -10.72 -33.91 -0.29
C ALA A 157 -9.66 -32.80 -0.50
N LEU A 158 -9.02 -32.37 0.58
CA LEU A 158 -8.07 -31.26 0.63
C LEU A 158 -6.69 -31.76 1.04
N TYR A 159 -5.65 -31.18 0.43
CA TYR A 159 -4.26 -31.57 0.68
C TYR A 159 -3.29 -30.37 0.61
N LEU A 160 -2.17 -30.44 1.35
CA LEU A 160 -1.03 -29.51 1.24
C LEU A 160 0.09 -30.14 0.40
N PRO A 161 0.36 -29.67 -0.83
CA PRO A 161 1.35 -30.29 -1.70
C PRO A 161 2.79 -29.90 -1.35
N ALA A 162 3.69 -30.88 -1.30
CA ALA A 162 5.11 -30.69 -1.04
C ALA A 162 5.95 -31.77 -1.74
N ILE A 163 7.24 -31.51 -1.88
CA ILE A 163 8.21 -32.51 -2.33
C ILE A 163 8.62 -33.33 -1.11
N ASN A 164 8.39 -34.64 -1.14
CA ASN A 164 8.87 -35.54 -0.10
C ASN A 164 10.38 -35.76 -0.30
N ALA A 165 11.18 -35.20 0.59
CA ALA A 165 12.63 -35.24 0.46
C ALA A 165 13.26 -36.64 0.58
N LEU A 166 12.53 -37.60 1.16
CA LEU A 166 12.98 -38.99 1.26
C LEU A 166 12.69 -39.79 -0.02
N ALA A 167 11.53 -39.56 -0.61
CA ALA A 167 11.10 -40.23 -1.84
C ALA A 167 11.61 -39.54 -3.12
N GLY A 168 11.97 -38.25 -3.01
CA GLY A 168 12.43 -37.44 -4.15
C GLY A 168 11.32 -37.06 -5.12
N ASP A 169 10.06 -37.19 -4.72
CA ASP A 169 8.91 -36.92 -5.57
C ASP A 169 7.84 -36.05 -4.90
N GLU A 170 6.96 -35.49 -5.73
CA GLU A 170 5.86 -34.65 -5.30
C GLU A 170 4.78 -35.50 -4.61
N ARG A 171 4.38 -35.06 -3.43
CA ARG A 171 3.38 -35.68 -2.54
C ARG A 171 2.51 -34.59 -1.91
N ALA A 172 1.53 -34.98 -1.10
CA ALA A 172 0.76 -34.02 -0.34
C ALA A 172 0.39 -34.53 1.05
N LEU A 173 0.37 -33.63 2.04
CA LEU A 173 -0.17 -33.93 3.35
C LEU A 173 -1.69 -33.89 3.30
N LEU A 174 -2.32 -34.88 3.90
CA LEU A 174 -3.77 -35.01 3.99
C LEU A 174 -4.37 -33.99 4.98
N ILE A 175 -5.42 -33.28 4.53
CA ILE A 175 -6.26 -32.40 5.35
C ILE A 175 -7.64 -33.00 5.56
N SER A 176 -8.28 -33.42 4.47
CA SER A 176 -9.57 -34.09 4.47
C SER A 176 -9.61 -35.13 3.36
N ASP A 177 -10.26 -36.26 3.63
CA ASP A 177 -10.37 -37.36 2.69
C ASP A 177 -11.57 -38.26 3.06
N PRO A 178 -12.62 -38.29 2.23
CA PRO A 178 -13.85 -39.00 2.56
C PRO A 178 -13.69 -40.53 2.53
N LEU A 179 -12.71 -41.05 1.77
CA LEU A 179 -12.48 -42.49 1.68
C LEU A 179 -11.62 -43.02 2.84
N ARG A 180 -10.87 -42.13 3.48
CA ARG A 180 -9.97 -42.46 4.60
C ARG A 180 -10.52 -42.05 5.96
N GLY A 181 -11.71 -41.45 6.00
CA GLY A 181 -12.35 -41.02 7.24
C GLY A 181 -11.64 -39.83 7.87
N PHE A 182 -11.28 -38.83 7.08
CA PHE A 182 -10.73 -37.57 7.58
C PHE A 182 -11.57 -36.38 7.15
N ASN A 183 -11.84 -35.48 8.07
CA ASN A 183 -12.38 -34.16 7.76
C ASN A 183 -11.45 -33.07 8.30
N GLY A 184 -11.55 -31.87 7.76
CA GLY A 184 -10.62 -30.84 8.15
C GLY A 184 -10.83 -29.51 7.46
N SER A 185 -9.95 -28.59 7.79
CA SER A 185 -9.93 -27.25 7.23
C SER A 185 -8.52 -26.74 7.08
N VAL A 186 -8.38 -25.75 6.21
CA VAL A 186 -7.15 -25.01 6.00
C VAL A 186 -7.50 -23.55 5.83
N SER A 187 -6.70 -22.69 6.44
CA SER A 187 -6.74 -21.25 6.26
C SER A 187 -5.34 -20.74 6.01
N VAL A 188 -5.23 -19.79 5.09
CA VAL A 188 -3.98 -19.11 4.78
C VAL A 188 -4.24 -17.61 4.82
N GLY A 189 -3.55 -16.91 5.70
CA GLY A 189 -3.59 -15.45 5.84
C GLY A 189 -2.25 -14.84 5.44
N SER A 190 -2.29 -13.81 4.59
CA SER A 190 -1.12 -12.98 4.28
C SER A 190 -1.38 -11.53 4.71
N ASP A 191 -0.54 -10.99 5.57
CA ASP A 191 -0.58 -9.62 6.09
C ASP A 191 0.51 -8.77 5.43
N LEU A 192 0.22 -7.49 5.14
CA LEU A 192 1.18 -6.52 4.61
C LEU A 192 0.94 -5.13 5.20
N GLN A 193 2.02 -4.49 5.65
CA GLN A 193 2.05 -3.09 6.03
C GLN A 193 3.29 -2.39 5.45
N LEU A 194 3.09 -1.20 4.88
CA LEU A 194 4.15 -0.36 4.33
C LEU A 194 4.02 1.07 4.84
N TRP A 195 5.11 1.63 5.34
CA TRP A 195 5.21 3.03 5.73
C TRP A 195 6.63 3.56 5.62
N GLY A 196 6.79 4.87 5.68
CA GLY A 196 8.11 5.49 5.61
C GLY A 196 8.12 6.97 5.92
N GLY A 197 9.31 7.50 6.10
CA GLY A 197 9.56 8.90 6.40
C GLY A 197 10.85 9.38 5.78
N GLU A 198 10.92 10.67 5.49
CA GLU A 198 12.09 11.31 4.93
C GLU A 198 12.25 12.73 5.44
N ALA A 199 13.50 13.15 5.53
CA ALA A 199 13.90 14.51 5.86
C ALA A 199 14.90 14.99 4.81
N SER A 200 14.65 16.15 4.21
CA SER A 200 15.43 16.68 3.09
C SER A 200 15.80 18.14 3.29
N GLY A 201 17.04 18.48 2.96
CA GLY A 201 17.41 19.83 2.55
C GLY A 201 16.89 20.12 1.15
N VAL A 202 16.35 21.32 0.97
CA VAL A 202 15.77 21.82 -0.27
C VAL A 202 16.60 22.98 -0.77
N PHE A 203 17.16 22.87 -1.96
CA PHE A 203 18.04 23.87 -2.54
C PHE A 203 17.45 24.38 -3.85
N ARG A 204 17.27 25.71 -3.96
CA ARG A 204 16.76 26.31 -5.19
C ARG A 204 17.88 26.42 -6.23
N VAL A 205 17.73 25.71 -7.35
CA VAL A 205 18.71 25.71 -8.45
C VAL A 205 18.34 26.74 -9.50
N LEU A 206 17.06 26.79 -9.88
CA LEU A 206 16.56 27.71 -10.90
C LEU A 206 15.19 28.25 -10.50
N GLN A 207 15.00 29.55 -10.71
CA GLN A 207 13.69 30.18 -10.65
C GLN A 207 13.51 31.08 -11.86
N ARG A 208 12.43 30.85 -12.61
CA ARG A 208 11.91 31.71 -13.67
C ARG A 208 10.42 31.97 -13.42
N ASN A 209 9.80 32.87 -14.20
CA ASN A 209 8.42 33.34 -13.97
C ASN A 209 7.42 32.23 -13.61
N ARG A 210 7.45 31.12 -14.35
CA ARG A 210 6.51 29.99 -14.19
C ARG A 210 7.18 28.66 -13.87
N LEU A 211 8.51 28.62 -13.75
CA LEU A 211 9.27 27.38 -13.58
C LEU A 211 10.21 27.49 -12.38
N SER A 212 10.13 26.52 -11.48
CA SER A 212 11.05 26.35 -10.35
C SER A 212 11.71 24.98 -10.43
N VAL A 213 13.01 24.92 -10.16
CA VAL A 213 13.77 23.68 -10.06
C VAL A 213 14.47 23.66 -8.71
N LEU A 214 14.17 22.64 -7.92
CA LEU A 214 14.74 22.40 -6.61
C LEU A 214 15.56 21.11 -6.62
N ALA A 215 16.74 21.14 -6.02
CA ALA A 215 17.49 19.95 -5.66
C ALA A 215 17.12 19.52 -4.23
N LEU A 216 17.04 18.21 -4.00
CA LEU A 216 16.70 17.60 -2.73
C LEU A 216 17.84 16.69 -2.30
N VAL A 217 18.30 16.86 -1.07
CA VAL A 217 19.34 16.02 -0.45
C VAL A 217 18.89 15.67 0.95
N GLY A 218 18.86 14.40 1.32
CA GLY A 218 18.27 14.03 2.59
C GLY A 218 18.53 12.60 3.04
N PHE A 219 17.69 12.16 3.97
CA PHE A 219 17.66 10.81 4.51
C PHE A 219 16.26 10.22 4.35
N ARG A 220 16.19 8.92 4.08
CA ARG A 220 14.95 8.15 3.93
C ARG A 220 14.97 6.91 4.83
N TYR A 221 13.85 6.71 5.50
CA TYR A 221 13.47 5.50 6.20
C TYR A 221 12.24 4.87 5.53
N ALA A 222 12.23 3.56 5.35
CA ALA A 222 11.06 2.81 4.92
C ALA A 222 10.98 1.48 5.65
N ASP A 223 9.77 1.04 5.98
CA ASP A 223 9.49 -0.21 6.69
C ASP A 223 8.42 -0.98 5.91
N LEU A 224 8.75 -2.23 5.56
CA LEU A 224 7.85 -3.20 4.96
C LEU A 224 7.80 -4.43 5.85
N GLU A 225 6.65 -4.63 6.48
CA GLU A 225 6.35 -5.79 7.30
C GLU A 225 5.33 -6.67 6.58
N GLU A 226 5.68 -7.94 6.40
CA GLU A 226 4.82 -8.94 5.78
C GLU A 226 4.80 -10.21 6.63
N GLN A 227 3.68 -10.93 6.59
CA GLN A 227 3.54 -12.20 7.27
C GLN A 227 2.64 -13.14 6.49
N LEU A 228 3.03 -14.41 6.43
CA LEU A 228 2.20 -15.50 5.95
C LEU A 228 1.95 -16.46 7.11
N THR A 229 0.68 -16.77 7.37
CA THR A 229 0.25 -17.76 8.35
C THR A 229 -0.60 -18.80 7.65
N LEU A 230 -0.24 -20.07 7.79
CA LEU A 230 -1.04 -21.21 7.35
C LEU A 230 -1.46 -22.00 8.58
N ILE A 231 -2.76 -22.23 8.73
CA ILE A 231 -3.32 -23.05 9.79
C ILE A 231 -4.12 -24.17 9.13
N ASN A 232 -3.79 -25.40 9.47
CA ASN A 232 -4.51 -26.59 9.04
C ASN A 232 -5.00 -27.36 10.25
N THR A 233 -6.25 -27.84 10.20
CA THR A 233 -6.80 -28.78 11.17
C THR A 233 -7.29 -30.01 10.43
N THR A 234 -6.88 -31.18 10.91
CA THR A 234 -7.25 -32.50 10.38
C THR A 234 -7.80 -33.33 11.52
N ASN A 235 -9.00 -33.87 11.35
CA ASN A 235 -9.63 -34.79 12.29
C ASN A 235 -9.66 -36.20 11.69
N ASP A 236 -9.15 -37.17 12.44
CA ASP A 236 -9.30 -38.58 12.15
C ASP A 236 -10.63 -39.08 12.74
N LEU A 237 -11.52 -39.55 11.88
CA LEU A 237 -12.86 -40.04 12.24
C LEU A 237 -12.86 -41.53 12.61
N LEU A 238 -11.82 -42.27 12.23
CA LEU A 238 -11.67 -43.69 12.52
C LEU A 238 -10.97 -43.89 13.86
N PHE A 239 -9.97 -43.05 14.15
CA PHE A 239 -9.23 -43.00 15.40
C PHE A 239 -9.34 -41.59 16.00
N PRO A 240 -10.42 -41.29 16.73
CA PRO A 240 -10.79 -39.94 17.15
C PRO A 240 -9.61 -39.12 17.66
N SER A 241 -9.08 -38.28 16.80
CA SER A 241 -7.96 -37.39 17.08
C SER A 241 -8.02 -36.18 16.19
N THR A 242 -7.56 -35.05 16.72
CA THR A 242 -7.46 -33.78 16.01
C THR A 242 -6.00 -33.37 15.97
N THR A 243 -5.49 -33.10 14.78
CA THR A 243 -4.16 -32.56 14.55
C THR A 243 -4.29 -31.17 13.96
N THR A 244 -3.71 -30.17 14.61
CA THR A 244 -3.65 -28.80 14.13
C THR A 244 -2.20 -28.41 13.87
N LEU A 245 -1.92 -27.94 12.65
CA LEU A 245 -0.63 -27.45 12.20
C LEU A 245 -0.70 -25.94 12.01
N THR A 246 0.30 -25.23 12.49
CA THR A 246 0.49 -23.79 12.25
C THR A 246 1.88 -23.57 11.68
N ASP A 247 1.95 -22.96 10.51
CA ASP A 247 3.17 -22.47 9.88
C ASP A 247 3.11 -20.94 9.78
N ARG A 248 4.15 -20.25 10.25
CA ARG A 248 4.26 -18.79 10.21
C ARG A 248 5.60 -18.36 9.65
N PHE A 249 5.55 -17.55 8.61
CA PHE A 249 6.69 -16.90 7.99
C PHE A 249 6.51 -15.38 8.12
N GLY A 250 7.28 -14.75 9.01
CA GLY A 250 7.31 -13.30 9.16
C GLY A 250 8.55 -12.71 8.51
N THR A 251 8.39 -11.63 7.76
CA THR A 251 9.50 -10.90 7.16
C THR A 251 9.37 -9.41 7.45
N ARG A 252 10.50 -8.79 7.80
CA ARG A 252 10.56 -7.34 8.01
C ARG A 252 11.78 -6.76 7.30
N ASN A 253 11.54 -5.71 6.53
CA ASN A 253 12.57 -4.98 5.79
C ASN A 253 12.57 -3.54 6.30
N GLN A 254 13.70 -3.06 6.79
CA GLN A 254 13.87 -1.70 7.29
C GLN A 254 15.00 -1.02 6.53
N PHE A 255 14.67 -0.05 5.69
CA PHE A 255 15.64 0.70 4.90
C PHE A 255 16.11 1.95 5.63
N TYR A 256 17.41 2.19 5.58
CA TYR A 256 18.07 3.40 6.07
C TYR A 256 19.04 3.88 5.00
N GLY A 257 18.79 5.04 4.41
CA GLY A 257 19.63 5.51 3.31
C GLY A 257 19.62 7.01 3.07
N GLY A 258 20.73 7.49 2.49
CA GLY A 258 20.82 8.83 1.96
C GLY A 258 20.01 8.94 0.66
N GLN A 259 19.39 10.09 0.44
CA GLN A 259 18.61 10.35 -0.77
C GLN A 259 19.06 11.60 -1.50
N LEU A 260 19.00 11.51 -2.83
CA LEU A 260 19.19 12.62 -3.75
C LEU A 260 17.97 12.70 -4.66
N GLY A 261 17.56 13.90 -5.03
CA GLY A 261 16.44 14.08 -5.92
C GLY A 261 16.32 15.48 -6.47
N GLY A 262 15.30 15.66 -7.30
CA GLY A 262 14.93 16.94 -7.87
C GLY A 262 13.42 17.10 -7.87
N ARG A 263 12.97 18.36 -7.78
CA ARG A 263 11.57 18.75 -7.96
C ARG A 263 11.52 19.85 -9.01
N VAL A 264 10.72 19.63 -10.05
CA VAL A 264 10.40 20.61 -11.07
C VAL A 264 8.96 21.02 -10.87
N SER A 265 8.75 22.31 -10.66
CA SER A 265 7.43 22.90 -10.45
C SER A 265 7.15 23.90 -11.55
N TRP A 266 6.06 23.68 -12.29
CA TRP A 266 5.51 24.64 -13.22
C TRP A 266 4.21 25.21 -12.67
N ALA A 267 4.07 26.54 -12.70
CA ALA A 267 2.88 27.24 -12.24
C ALA A 267 2.34 28.14 -13.36
N GLY A 268 1.15 27.81 -13.86
CA GLY A 268 0.31 28.72 -14.64
C GLY A 268 -0.62 29.52 -13.73
N ASP A 269 -1.66 30.12 -14.31
CA ASP A 269 -2.52 31.07 -13.56
C ASP A 269 -3.35 30.37 -12.47
N ARG A 270 -4.07 29.30 -12.82
CA ARG A 270 -4.82 28.46 -11.85
C ARG A 270 -4.35 27.02 -11.78
N PHE A 271 -3.50 26.60 -12.71
CA PHE A 271 -3.01 25.23 -12.79
C PHE A 271 -1.53 25.18 -12.45
N SER A 272 -1.11 24.07 -11.85
CA SER A 272 0.29 23.79 -11.56
C SER A 272 0.59 22.33 -11.82
N VAL A 273 1.84 22.04 -12.16
CA VAL A 273 2.35 20.69 -12.34
C VAL A 273 3.65 20.58 -11.56
N ASP A 274 3.71 19.63 -10.65
CA ASP A 274 4.90 19.31 -9.87
C ASP A 274 5.36 17.89 -10.22
N VAL A 275 6.64 17.75 -10.60
CA VAL A 275 7.28 16.46 -10.82
C VAL A 275 8.43 16.34 -9.84
N SER A 276 8.40 15.31 -9.00
CA SER A 276 9.50 14.99 -8.08
C SER A 276 10.06 13.62 -8.43
N ALA A 277 11.39 13.52 -8.51
CA ALA A 277 12.09 12.26 -8.66
C ALA A 277 13.20 12.18 -7.60
N LYS A 278 13.26 11.07 -6.87
CA LYS A 278 14.24 10.84 -5.81
C LYS A 278 14.82 9.44 -5.95
N VAL A 279 16.09 9.27 -5.60
CA VAL A 279 16.74 7.98 -5.48
C VAL A 279 17.41 7.94 -4.11
N ALA A 280 17.01 6.97 -3.29
CA ALA A 280 17.66 6.69 -2.02
C ALA A 280 18.54 5.46 -2.15
N LEU A 281 19.76 5.52 -1.61
CA LEU A 281 20.70 4.40 -1.55
C LEU A 281 21.14 4.21 -0.11
N GLY A 282 21.13 2.97 0.36
CA GLY A 282 21.37 2.68 1.77
C GLY A 282 21.34 1.19 2.10
N SER A 283 21.30 0.89 3.39
CA SER A 283 21.21 -0.48 3.89
C SER A 283 19.75 -0.84 4.17
N THR A 284 19.32 -2.02 3.75
CA THR A 284 18.10 -2.66 4.24
C THR A 284 18.47 -3.71 5.27
N HIS A 285 18.05 -3.50 6.51
CA HIS A 285 18.04 -4.52 7.54
C HIS A 285 16.87 -5.47 7.28
N GLN A 286 17.19 -6.72 6.95
CA GLN A 286 16.24 -7.76 6.59
C GLN A 286 16.16 -8.77 7.74
N SER A 287 14.95 -9.09 8.18
CA SER A 287 14.71 -10.10 9.21
C SER A 287 13.68 -11.10 8.71
N VAL A 288 14.03 -12.39 8.76
CA VAL A 288 13.13 -13.51 8.51
C VAL A 288 12.93 -14.27 9.83
N ASN A 289 11.67 -14.48 10.21
CA ASN A 289 11.29 -15.21 11.41
C ASN A 289 10.35 -16.36 11.02
N VAL A 290 10.84 -17.58 11.14
CA VAL A 290 10.08 -18.80 10.84
C VAL A 290 9.67 -19.45 12.14
N GLN A 291 8.37 -19.70 12.31
CA GLN A 291 7.81 -20.32 13.50
C GLN A 291 6.75 -21.33 13.08
N GLY A 292 6.60 -22.40 13.84
CA GLY A 292 5.44 -23.26 13.70
C GLY A 292 5.28 -24.23 14.83
N ALA A 293 4.10 -24.82 14.87
CA ALA A 293 3.66 -25.70 15.91
C ALA A 293 2.70 -26.76 15.36
N THR A 294 2.77 -27.95 15.96
CA THR A 294 1.85 -29.06 15.72
C THR A 294 1.23 -29.42 17.06
N THR A 295 -0.08 -29.44 17.12
CA THR A 295 -0.83 -29.90 18.29
C THR A 295 -1.66 -31.11 17.90
N GLN A 296 -1.53 -32.20 18.64
CA GLN A 296 -2.40 -33.38 18.48
C GLN A 296 -3.10 -33.69 19.81
N PHE A 297 -4.40 -33.96 19.76
CA PHE A 297 -5.20 -34.34 20.92
C PHE A 297 -6.31 -35.32 20.53
N GLY A 298 -6.80 -36.09 21.50
CA GLY A 298 -7.95 -36.97 21.36
C GLY A 298 -7.64 -38.41 21.81
N PRO A 299 -8.66 -39.25 22.03
CA PRO A 299 -8.48 -40.63 22.46
C PRO A 299 -7.61 -41.48 21.52
N GLY A 300 -7.58 -41.17 20.23
CA GLY A 300 -6.78 -41.84 19.21
C GLY A 300 -5.43 -41.18 18.91
N ALA A 301 -5.04 -40.13 19.65
CA ALA A 301 -3.79 -39.40 19.39
C ALA A 301 -2.56 -40.27 19.70
N LEU A 302 -1.70 -40.46 18.70
CA LEU A 302 -0.45 -41.22 18.83
C LEU A 302 0.59 -40.48 19.68
N THR A 303 0.60 -39.15 19.60
CA THR A 303 1.53 -38.31 20.36
C THR A 303 0.80 -37.07 20.87
N PRO A 304 -0.01 -37.20 21.94
CA PRO A 304 -0.78 -36.08 22.47
C PRO A 304 0.12 -34.96 22.99
N GLY A 305 -0.18 -33.72 22.62
CA GLY A 305 0.55 -32.54 23.08
C GLY A 305 0.82 -31.53 21.96
N THR A 306 1.63 -30.52 22.27
CA THR A 306 2.09 -29.50 21.33
C THR A 306 3.60 -29.60 21.15
N PHE A 307 4.03 -29.64 19.90
CA PHE A 307 5.41 -29.80 19.50
C PHE A 307 5.83 -28.68 18.55
N PRO A 308 7.11 -28.26 18.56
CA PRO A 308 7.63 -27.30 17.59
C PRO A 308 7.61 -27.89 16.17
N GLY A 309 7.33 -27.06 15.17
CA GLY A 309 7.19 -27.45 13.77
C GLY A 309 5.73 -27.53 13.34
N GLY A 310 5.39 -27.00 12.17
CA GLY A 310 4.15 -27.21 11.42
C GLY A 310 4.37 -28.17 10.23
N PHE A 311 3.88 -27.83 9.04
CA PHE A 311 4.12 -28.59 7.81
C PHE A 311 5.32 -28.04 7.03
N PHE A 312 5.28 -26.75 6.67
CA PHE A 312 6.38 -26.05 5.97
C PHE A 312 7.47 -25.52 6.92
N THR A 313 7.19 -25.51 8.22
CA THR A 313 8.12 -25.12 9.26
C THR A 313 8.49 -26.36 10.07
N GLN A 314 9.75 -26.74 10.06
CA GLN A 314 10.25 -27.90 10.78
C GLN A 314 11.41 -27.47 11.69
N PRO A 315 11.85 -28.31 12.65
CA PRO A 315 13.03 -28.03 13.46
C PRO A 315 14.26 -27.59 12.64
N THR A 316 14.42 -28.04 11.40
CA THR A 316 15.53 -27.65 10.51
C THR A 316 15.49 -26.21 9.98
N ASN A 317 14.32 -25.55 9.87
CA ASN A 317 14.23 -24.18 9.34
C ASN A 317 13.66 -23.14 10.30
N ILE A 318 12.99 -23.56 11.38
CA ILE A 318 12.46 -22.64 12.40
C ILE A 318 13.57 -21.78 13.01
N GLY A 319 13.23 -20.53 13.32
CA GLY A 319 14.08 -19.56 14.00
C GLY A 319 14.20 -18.25 13.24
N ARG A 320 15.02 -17.36 13.78
CA ARG A 320 15.23 -16.01 13.24
C ARG A 320 16.56 -15.91 12.51
N SER A 321 16.56 -15.24 11.37
CA SER A 321 17.77 -14.85 10.62
C SER A 321 17.68 -13.39 10.23
N THR A 322 18.84 -12.73 10.20
CA THR A 322 18.94 -11.33 9.84
C THR A 322 20.15 -11.10 8.96
N THR A 323 20.04 -10.21 7.99
CA THR A 323 21.17 -9.70 7.23
C THR A 323 20.96 -8.24 6.90
N ASP A 324 22.05 -7.52 6.68
CA ASP A 324 22.03 -6.21 6.08
C ASP A 324 22.45 -6.33 4.62
N THR A 325 21.72 -5.67 3.73
CA THR A 325 22.03 -5.68 2.29
C THR A 325 21.94 -4.27 1.71
N LEU A 326 22.77 -3.99 0.71
CA LEU A 326 22.69 -2.73 -0.01
C LEU A 326 21.42 -2.71 -0.86
N SER A 327 20.66 -1.63 -0.74
CA SER A 327 19.39 -1.44 -1.44
C SER A 327 19.28 -0.03 -2.01
N VAL A 328 18.45 0.09 -3.05
CA VAL A 328 18.07 1.34 -3.69
C VAL A 328 16.54 1.46 -3.71
N ILE A 329 16.06 2.68 -3.40
CA ILE A 329 14.64 3.04 -3.43
C ILE A 329 14.45 4.28 -4.32
N PRO A 330 14.28 4.12 -5.65
CA PRO A 330 13.82 5.20 -6.49
C PRO A 330 12.32 5.45 -6.27
N SER A 331 11.93 6.73 -6.29
CA SER A 331 10.54 7.16 -6.22
C SER A 331 10.28 8.32 -7.17
N VAL A 332 9.09 8.33 -7.78
CA VAL A 332 8.62 9.39 -8.66
C VAL A 332 7.22 9.80 -8.22
N ASP A 333 7.00 11.10 -8.09
CA ASP A 333 5.71 11.69 -7.74
C ASP A 333 5.36 12.74 -8.81
N LEU A 334 4.22 12.58 -9.47
CA LEU A 334 3.64 13.57 -10.39
C LEU A 334 2.39 14.16 -9.73
N LYS A 335 2.29 15.48 -9.59
CA LYS A 335 1.09 16.14 -9.07
C LYS A 335 0.60 17.22 -10.04
N VAL A 336 -0.69 17.22 -10.30
CA VAL A 336 -1.41 18.32 -10.98
C VAL A 336 -2.24 19.03 -9.93
N GLY A 337 -2.08 20.34 -9.83
CA GLY A 337 -2.74 21.17 -8.83
C GLY A 337 -3.64 22.23 -9.44
N TYR A 338 -4.76 22.51 -8.78
CA TYR A 338 -5.67 23.63 -9.06
C TYR A 338 -5.71 24.60 -7.87
N GLN A 339 -5.50 25.89 -8.15
CA GLN A 339 -5.49 26.94 -7.13
C GLN A 339 -6.94 27.29 -6.72
N ILE A 340 -7.33 26.92 -5.50
CA ILE A 340 -8.68 27.16 -4.96
C ILE A 340 -8.76 28.57 -4.37
N THR A 341 -7.76 28.93 -3.57
CA THR A 341 -7.55 30.28 -3.03
C THR A 341 -6.08 30.65 -3.18
N PRO A 342 -5.64 31.90 -2.98
CA PRO A 342 -4.22 32.25 -3.07
C PRO A 342 -3.28 31.44 -2.15
N ARG A 343 -3.81 30.79 -1.11
CA ARG A 343 -3.03 30.00 -0.13
C ARG A 343 -3.37 28.52 -0.10
N LEU A 344 -4.43 28.10 -0.79
CA LEU A 344 -4.92 26.72 -0.81
C LEU A 344 -4.95 26.17 -2.23
N ARG A 345 -4.29 25.03 -2.42
CA ARG A 345 -4.23 24.31 -3.69
C ARG A 345 -4.71 22.88 -3.51
N GLY A 346 -5.70 22.47 -4.31
CA GLY A 346 -6.10 21.07 -4.43
C GLY A 346 -5.22 20.35 -5.44
N THR A 347 -4.85 19.09 -5.17
CA THR A 347 -3.94 18.32 -6.02
C THR A 347 -4.45 16.91 -6.27
N VAL A 348 -4.18 16.41 -7.48
CA VAL A 348 -4.31 15.00 -7.86
C VAL A 348 -2.96 14.55 -8.37
N GLY A 349 -2.47 13.42 -7.87
CA GLY A 349 -1.15 12.92 -8.20
C GLY A 349 -1.10 11.45 -8.52
N TYR A 350 0.05 11.04 -9.05
CA TYR A 350 0.43 9.66 -9.26
C TYR A 350 1.80 9.43 -8.64
N ASP A 351 1.90 8.42 -7.79
CA ASP A 351 3.10 8.07 -7.06
C ASP A 351 3.60 6.71 -7.52
N PHE A 352 4.92 6.54 -7.62
CA PHE A 352 5.58 5.27 -7.87
C PHE A 352 6.80 5.15 -6.95
N LEU A 353 6.95 3.97 -6.35
CA LEU A 353 8.06 3.59 -5.48
C LEU A 353 8.50 2.18 -5.86
N TYR A 354 9.81 2.00 -6.02
CA TYR A 354 10.43 0.69 -6.17
C TYR A 354 11.45 0.48 -5.07
N TRP A 355 11.58 -0.75 -4.58
CA TRP A 355 12.53 -1.13 -3.53
C TRP A 355 13.22 -2.43 -3.93
N SER A 356 14.54 -2.36 -4.14
CA SER A 356 15.37 -3.54 -4.42
C SER A 356 15.67 -4.35 -3.17
N ASN A 357 15.91 -5.65 -3.32
CA ASN A 357 16.46 -6.51 -2.26
C ASN A 357 15.63 -6.45 -0.97
N VAL A 358 14.41 -6.98 -1.05
CA VAL A 358 13.55 -7.25 0.12
C VAL A 358 13.37 -8.75 0.31
N VAL A 359 13.27 -9.20 1.56
CA VAL A 359 12.81 -10.54 1.89
C VAL A 359 11.29 -10.54 2.02
N ARG A 360 10.63 -11.54 1.44
CA ARG A 360 9.16 -11.67 1.47
C ARG A 360 8.74 -13.08 1.90
N PRO A 361 7.60 -13.28 2.57
CA PRO A 361 7.32 -14.54 3.27
C PRO A 361 7.28 -15.77 2.38
N GLY A 362 6.60 -15.70 1.23
CA GLY A 362 6.46 -16.88 0.37
C GLY A 362 7.71 -17.24 -0.42
N ASP A 363 8.67 -16.32 -0.56
CA ASP A 363 10.01 -16.64 -1.10
C ASP A 363 10.85 -17.45 -0.07
N GLN A 364 10.42 -17.50 1.20
CA GLN A 364 11.12 -18.22 2.27
C GLN A 364 10.58 -19.64 2.50
N ILE A 365 9.53 -20.05 1.79
CA ILE A 365 8.96 -21.39 1.91
C ILE A 365 9.76 -22.36 1.05
N ASP A 366 10.42 -23.32 1.70
CA ASP A 366 10.98 -24.50 1.05
C ASP A 366 9.93 -25.62 1.03
N ARG A 367 9.60 -26.12 -0.17
CA ARG A 367 8.65 -27.22 -0.36
C ARG A 367 9.28 -28.60 -0.24
N ASN A 368 10.59 -28.70 -0.05
CA ASN A 368 11.26 -29.97 0.25
C ASN A 368 11.07 -30.28 1.74
N ILE A 369 10.19 -31.24 2.04
CA ILE A 369 9.82 -31.56 3.41
C ILE A 369 10.32 -32.94 3.79
N ASN A 370 10.98 -33.03 4.94
CA ASN A 370 11.27 -34.28 5.62
C ASN A 370 10.51 -34.31 6.94
N LEU A 371 9.45 -35.13 7.02
CA LEU A 371 8.59 -35.22 8.21
C LEU A 371 9.12 -36.15 9.31
N THR A 372 10.24 -36.85 9.11
CA THR A 372 10.81 -37.75 10.15
C THR A 372 11.19 -37.02 11.43
N GLN A 373 11.57 -35.74 11.31
CA GLN A 373 11.84 -34.85 12.45
C GLN A 373 10.58 -34.35 13.17
N SER A 374 9.38 -34.57 12.63
CA SER A 374 8.12 -34.17 13.29
C SER A 374 7.70 -35.26 14.29
N PRO A 375 7.49 -34.91 15.57
CA PRO A 375 7.01 -35.89 16.55
C PRO A 375 5.63 -36.48 16.21
N VAL A 376 4.80 -35.73 15.49
CA VAL A 376 3.40 -36.09 15.18
C VAL A 376 3.23 -36.61 13.76
N LEU A 377 3.95 -36.05 12.78
CA LEU A 377 3.80 -36.41 11.36
C LEU A 377 4.77 -37.52 10.89
N ALA A 378 5.72 -37.94 11.72
CA ALA A 378 6.66 -39.00 11.37
C ALA A 378 5.94 -40.37 11.20
N PRO A 379 6.25 -41.16 10.16
CA PRO A 379 5.59 -42.44 9.87
C PRO A 379 5.62 -43.52 10.98
N ALA A 380 6.47 -43.37 12.00
CA ALA A 380 6.56 -44.28 13.14
C ALA A 380 6.53 -43.57 14.50
N GLY A 381 6.24 -42.25 14.51
CA GLY A 381 6.45 -41.40 15.68
C GLY A 381 7.94 -41.23 16.05
N GLY A 382 8.25 -40.27 16.93
CA GLY A 382 9.58 -40.16 17.55
C GLY A 382 10.45 -38.99 17.09
N GLY A 383 10.05 -38.21 16.07
CA GLY A 383 10.64 -36.90 15.74
C GLY A 383 12.15 -36.88 15.50
N THR A 384 12.73 -38.02 15.11
CA THR A 384 14.17 -38.13 14.85
C THR A 384 14.43 -37.97 13.36
N LEU A 385 15.23 -36.97 12.99
CA LEU A 385 15.58 -36.72 11.60
C LEU A 385 16.33 -37.93 11.01
N VAL A 386 15.75 -38.52 9.97
CA VAL A 386 16.37 -39.56 9.14
C VAL A 386 16.37 -39.04 7.70
N GLY A 387 17.54 -39.06 7.03
CA GLY A 387 17.69 -38.53 5.67
C GLY A 387 18.02 -37.03 5.63
N PRO A 388 17.71 -36.32 4.53
CA PRO A 388 18.10 -34.92 4.34
C PRO A 388 17.50 -33.96 5.38
N ALA A 389 18.30 -33.01 5.86
CA ALA A 389 17.90 -31.98 6.81
C ALA A 389 17.14 -30.84 6.13
N VAL A 390 15.90 -31.11 5.70
CA VAL A 390 15.02 -30.17 4.98
C VAL A 390 13.62 -30.12 5.60
N PRO A 391 12.85 -29.03 5.48
CA PRO A 391 13.14 -27.80 4.73
C PRO A 391 14.35 -27.06 5.26
N VAL A 392 15.14 -26.46 4.37
CA VAL A 392 16.24 -25.56 4.78
C VAL A 392 15.69 -24.17 5.05
N ARG A 393 16.37 -23.44 5.94
CA ARG A 393 16.07 -22.02 6.12
C ARG A 393 16.51 -21.24 4.89
N GLN A 394 15.53 -20.73 4.16
CA GLN A 394 15.75 -19.87 3.00
C GLN A 394 16.02 -18.42 3.43
N PHE A 395 16.78 -17.69 2.61
CA PHE A 395 16.97 -16.25 2.74
C PHE A 395 17.00 -15.63 1.35
N ASN A 396 15.86 -15.70 0.66
CA ASN A 396 15.73 -15.27 -0.73
C ASN A 396 15.28 -13.82 -0.80
N ASN A 397 16.02 -13.04 -1.60
CA ASN A 397 15.72 -11.64 -1.87
C ASN A 397 14.96 -11.48 -3.18
N SER A 398 13.96 -10.60 -3.18
CA SER A 398 13.22 -10.19 -4.37
C SER A 398 13.04 -8.67 -4.38
N SER A 399 12.34 -8.15 -5.39
CA SER A 399 12.00 -6.72 -5.47
C SER A 399 10.59 -6.45 -4.98
N PHE A 400 10.33 -5.21 -4.57
CA PHE A 400 9.01 -4.70 -4.23
C PHE A 400 8.73 -3.39 -4.96
N TRP A 401 7.46 -3.13 -5.25
CA TRP A 401 7.02 -1.85 -5.77
C TRP A 401 5.64 -1.50 -5.22
N ALA A 402 5.38 -0.21 -5.11
CA ALA A 402 4.10 0.37 -4.76
C ALA A 402 3.84 1.56 -5.68
N HIS A 403 2.60 1.74 -6.11
CA HIS A 403 2.22 2.84 -6.98
C HIS A 403 0.75 3.16 -6.81
N GLY A 404 0.33 4.37 -7.16
CA GLY A 404 -1.08 4.69 -7.08
C GLY A 404 -1.37 6.16 -7.27
N VAL A 405 -2.60 6.53 -6.93
CA VAL A 405 -3.08 7.90 -7.02
C VAL A 405 -3.09 8.56 -5.66
N SER A 406 -2.83 9.86 -5.63
CA SER A 406 -2.90 10.68 -4.43
C SER A 406 -3.83 11.87 -4.63
N PHE A 407 -4.52 12.26 -3.57
CA PHE A 407 -5.42 13.41 -3.54
C PHE A 407 -5.05 14.29 -2.36
N GLY A 408 -4.62 15.51 -2.63
CA GLY A 408 -4.00 16.33 -1.61
C GLY A 408 -4.48 17.75 -1.53
N LEU A 409 -4.30 18.35 -0.35
CA LEU A 409 -4.40 19.78 -0.12
C LEU A 409 -3.03 20.32 0.26
N ASP A 410 -2.59 21.35 -0.46
CA ASP A 410 -1.33 22.06 -0.24
C ASP A 410 -1.62 23.49 0.25
N PHE A 411 -0.99 23.84 1.36
CA PHE A 411 -1.09 25.11 2.05
C PHE A 411 0.26 25.82 1.99
N ARG A 412 0.24 27.10 1.61
CA ARG A 412 1.45 27.94 1.56
C ARG A 412 1.21 29.23 2.34
N TYR A 413 2.09 29.54 3.29
CA TYR A 413 2.02 30.71 4.17
C TYR A 413 3.31 31.52 4.20
#